data_AF-Q8CCK9-F1
#
_entry.id   AF-Q8CCK9-F1
#
_cell.length_a   1.000
_cell.length_b   1.000
_cell.length_c   1.000
_cell.angle_alpha   90.00
_cell.angle_beta   90.00
_cell.angle_gamma   90.00
#
_symmetry.space_group_name_H-M   'P 1'
#
loop_
_entity.id
_entity.type
_entity.pdbx_description
1 polymer ?
#
loop_
_entity_poly.entity_id
_entity_poly.type
_entity_poly.pdbx_seq_one_letter_code
_entity_poly.pdbx_strand_id
1 'polypeptide(L)'
;MPKKVQPTGDENEEASVPCKRVKEELPETLSVLNFDSPSSFFESLISPIKVETFFKEFWEQKPLLIQRDDPVLAKYYQSLFSLSDLKRLCKKGVYYGRDVNVCRSISGKKKVLNKDGRAHFLQLRKDFDQKRATIQFHQPQRYKVVDFPRAEFSDI
;
A
#
# COMPACT_ATOMS: atom_id res chain seq x y z
N MET A 1 2.13 36.89 -49.00
CA MET A 1 0.78 36.90 -49.62
C MET A 1 0.90 36.24 -50.99
N PRO A 2 0.02 35.30 -51.40
CA PRO A 2 -1.43 35.46 -51.57
C PRO A 2 -2.32 34.34 -50.94
N LYS A 3 -3.64 34.56 -51.01
CA LYS A 3 -4.80 33.82 -50.46
C LYS A 3 -5.26 32.68 -51.42
N LYS A 4 -5.54 31.46 -50.93
CA LYS A 4 -6.83 30.81 -50.52
C LYS A 4 -7.65 30.20 -51.70
N VAL A 5 -8.03 28.91 -51.63
CA VAL A 5 -9.41 28.31 -51.70
C VAL A 5 -9.36 26.80 -51.31
N GLN A 6 -10.33 26.33 -50.52
CA GLN A 6 -10.53 24.95 -49.97
C GLN A 6 -11.27 24.01 -50.96
N PRO A 7 -11.52 22.73 -50.59
CA PRO A 7 -12.89 22.39 -50.14
C PRO A 7 -12.92 21.36 -48.97
N THR A 8 -13.71 21.65 -47.93
CA THR A 8 -14.94 20.96 -47.47
C THR A 8 -14.77 19.64 -46.74
N GLY A 9 -15.28 19.61 -45.51
CA GLY A 9 -15.52 18.44 -44.67
C GLY A 9 -16.18 18.90 -43.39
N ASP A 10 -17.49 19.10 -43.44
CA ASP A 10 -18.36 19.20 -42.25
C ASP A 10 -18.40 17.83 -41.55
N GLU A 11 -18.37 17.82 -40.22
CA GLU A 11 -19.44 17.22 -39.39
C GLU A 11 -19.06 17.17 -37.90
N ASN A 12 -19.90 17.86 -37.12
CA ASN A 12 -20.29 17.66 -35.73
C ASN A 12 -19.26 17.72 -34.59
N GLU A 13 -19.26 18.91 -33.97
CA GLU A 13 -18.99 19.11 -32.55
C GLU A 13 -20.05 18.37 -31.70
N GLU A 14 -19.69 17.25 -31.07
CA GLU A 14 -20.38 16.79 -29.85
C GLU A 14 -19.63 17.32 -28.63
N ALA A 15 -20.23 18.34 -28.01
CA ALA A 15 -19.81 18.90 -26.75
C ALA A 15 -19.86 17.82 -25.65
N SER A 16 -18.69 17.44 -25.13
CA SER A 16 -18.59 16.58 -23.95
C SER A 16 -19.09 17.34 -22.72
N VAL A 17 -20.28 16.98 -22.25
CA VAL A 17 -20.90 17.48 -21.03
C VAL A 17 -20.03 17.13 -19.81
N PRO A 18 -19.74 18.05 -18.89
CA PRO A 18 -19.05 17.72 -17.65
C PRO A 18 -20.02 16.99 -16.73
N CYS A 19 -19.90 15.67 -16.60
CA CYS A 19 -20.59 14.91 -15.56
C CYS A 19 -20.06 15.37 -14.19
N LYS A 20 -20.90 16.15 -13.48
CA LYS A 20 -20.73 16.45 -12.05
C LYS A 20 -20.54 15.12 -11.31
N ARG A 21 -19.33 14.91 -10.78
CA ARG A 21 -19.09 13.83 -9.83
C ARG A 21 -19.90 14.13 -8.58
N VAL A 22 -20.99 13.39 -8.40
CA VAL A 22 -21.67 13.28 -7.12
C VAL A 22 -20.64 12.74 -6.15
N LYS A 23 -20.39 13.53 -5.10
CA LYS A 23 -19.60 13.12 -3.95
C LYS A 23 -20.44 12.05 -3.24
N GLU A 24 -20.20 10.80 -3.62
CA GLU A 24 -20.78 9.66 -2.92
C GLU A 24 -20.08 9.60 -1.55
N GLU A 25 -20.79 10.09 -0.54
CA GLU A 25 -20.33 10.00 0.84
C GLU A 25 -20.37 8.51 1.22
N LEU A 26 -19.17 7.95 1.37
CA LEU A 26 -18.96 6.58 1.79
C LEU A 26 -19.63 6.41 3.16
N PRO A 27 -20.52 5.41 3.35
CA PRO A 27 -21.11 5.13 4.64
C PRO A 27 -20.00 4.87 5.66
N GLU A 28 -20.24 5.36 6.87
CA GLU A 28 -19.41 5.22 8.06
C GLU A 28 -18.74 3.83 8.12
N THR A 29 -17.41 3.89 8.14
CA THR A 29 -16.43 2.83 8.35
C THR A 29 -16.98 1.48 8.85
N LEU A 30 -17.41 0.60 7.95
CA LEU A 30 -17.33 -0.84 8.23
C LEU A 30 -15.85 -1.18 8.31
N SER A 31 -15.35 -1.44 9.52
CA SER A 31 -13.94 -1.75 9.71
C SER A 31 -13.64 -3.07 9.00
N VAL A 32 -12.84 -2.99 7.95
CA VAL A 32 -12.44 -4.12 7.10
C VAL A 32 -11.84 -5.28 7.92
N LEU A 33 -11.18 -4.94 9.02
CA LEU A 33 -10.77 -5.86 10.08
C LEU A 33 -11.54 -5.54 11.36
N ASN A 34 -11.86 -6.54 12.17
CA ASN A 34 -12.49 -6.34 13.47
C ASN A 34 -11.41 -6.05 14.53
N PHE A 35 -11.53 -4.95 15.26
CA PHE A 35 -10.55 -4.54 16.29
C PHE A 35 -11.07 -4.67 17.73
N ASP A 36 -12.21 -5.31 17.95
CA ASP A 36 -12.87 -5.43 19.26
C ASP A 36 -12.06 -6.27 20.25
N SER A 37 -11.36 -7.30 19.74
CA SER A 37 -10.48 -8.16 20.52
C SER A 37 -9.34 -8.72 19.67
N PRO A 38 -8.24 -9.20 20.28
CA PRO A 38 -7.18 -9.89 19.53
C PRO A 38 -7.67 -11.10 18.73
N SER A 39 -8.65 -11.85 19.25
CA SER A 39 -9.24 -13.00 18.58
C SER A 39 -10.05 -12.59 17.36
N SER A 40 -10.92 -11.58 17.51
CA SER A 40 -11.74 -11.04 16.42
C SER A 40 -10.89 -10.43 15.31
N PHE A 41 -9.79 -9.77 15.70
CA PHE A 41 -8.80 -9.26 14.75
C PHE A 41 -8.17 -10.39 13.95
N PHE A 42 -7.66 -11.42 14.63
CA PHE A 42 -7.02 -12.53 13.94
C PHE A 42 -8.01 -13.26 13.01
N GLU A 43 -9.23 -13.52 13.46
CA GLU A 43 -10.28 -14.14 12.66
C GLU A 43 -10.60 -13.32 11.41
N SER A 44 -10.80 -12.01 11.54
CA SER A 44 -11.04 -11.13 10.39
C SER A 44 -9.84 -11.05 9.43
N LEU A 45 -8.60 -11.12 9.94
CA LEU A 45 -7.37 -11.09 9.16
C LEU A 45 -7.24 -12.33 8.25
N ILE A 46 -7.61 -13.52 8.74
CA ILE A 46 -7.49 -14.78 8.01
C ILE A 46 -8.78 -15.23 7.32
N SER A 47 -9.87 -14.45 7.42
CA SER A 47 -11.14 -14.74 6.75
C SER A 47 -10.97 -15.04 5.25
N PRO A 48 -11.63 -16.07 4.69
CA PRO A 48 -12.71 -16.86 5.29
C PRO A 48 -12.25 -18.11 6.06
N ILE A 49 -10.95 -18.24 6.37
CA ILE A 49 -10.42 -19.40 7.07
C ILE A 49 -10.76 -19.30 8.56
N LYS A 50 -11.39 -20.34 9.11
CA LYS A 50 -11.69 -20.42 10.54
C LYS A 50 -10.40 -20.53 11.35
N VAL A 51 -10.38 -19.92 12.53
CA VAL A 51 -9.23 -19.93 13.44
C VAL A 51 -8.82 -21.35 13.82
N GLU A 52 -9.79 -22.22 14.10
CA GLU A 52 -9.53 -23.62 14.45
C GLU A 52 -8.89 -24.39 13.28
N THR A 53 -9.38 -24.17 12.07
CA THR A 53 -8.83 -24.77 10.85
C THR A 53 -7.41 -24.28 10.60
N PHE A 54 -7.15 -22.97 10.77
CA PHE A 54 -5.82 -22.39 10.61
C PHE A 54 -4.81 -23.06 11.54
N PHE A 55 -5.08 -23.13 12.84
CA PHE A 55 -4.15 -23.71 13.81
C PHE A 55 -4.00 -25.23 13.66
N LYS A 56 -5.09 -25.93 13.31
CA LYS A 56 -5.06 -27.39 13.15
C LYS A 56 -4.32 -27.84 11.89
N GLU A 57 -4.44 -27.12 10.78
CA GLU A 57 -4.00 -27.62 9.47
C GLU A 57 -2.86 -26.84 8.84
N PHE A 58 -2.67 -25.57 9.19
CA PHE A 58 -1.74 -24.67 8.48
C PHE A 58 -0.62 -24.15 9.36
N TRP A 59 -0.95 -23.72 10.58
CA TRP A 59 0.04 -23.19 11.51
C TRP A 59 1.19 -24.17 11.71
N GLU A 60 2.41 -23.70 11.41
CA GLU A 60 3.66 -24.46 11.51
C GLU A 60 3.69 -25.79 10.73
N GLN A 61 2.76 -26.01 9.78
CA GLN A 61 2.65 -27.25 9.02
C GLN A 61 2.81 -27.04 7.51
N LYS A 62 2.04 -26.12 6.92
CA LYS A 62 2.07 -25.86 5.47
C LYS A 62 1.65 -24.43 5.13
N PRO A 63 2.11 -23.88 4.00
CA PRO A 63 1.68 -22.56 3.54
C PRO A 63 0.16 -22.48 3.31
N LEU A 64 -0.42 -21.31 3.60
CA LEU A 64 -1.80 -20.95 3.29
C LEU A 64 -1.80 -19.72 2.36
N LEU A 65 -2.43 -19.86 1.20
CA LEU A 65 -2.66 -18.76 0.27
C LEU A 65 -4.14 -18.37 0.30
N ILE A 66 -4.44 -17.13 0.65
CA ILE A 66 -5.80 -16.57 0.63
C ILE A 66 -5.87 -15.52 -0.47
N GLN A 67 -6.46 -15.88 -1.62
CA GLN A 67 -6.75 -14.95 -2.71
C GLN A 67 -8.09 -14.28 -2.46
N ARG A 68 -8.13 -12.95 -2.58
CA ARG A 68 -9.33 -12.15 -2.34
C ARG A 68 -9.53 -11.17 -3.49
N ASP A 69 -10.78 -10.97 -3.88
CA ASP A 69 -11.20 -10.00 -4.90
C ASP A 69 -12.21 -9.02 -4.30
N ASP A 70 -11.75 -8.31 -3.26
CA ASP A 70 -12.54 -7.31 -2.53
C ASP A 70 -11.87 -5.93 -2.67
N PRO A 71 -12.50 -4.98 -3.41
CA PRO A 71 -11.95 -3.63 -3.61
C PRO A 71 -11.79 -2.81 -2.33
N VAL A 72 -12.67 -3.00 -1.34
CA VAL A 72 -12.63 -2.27 -0.06
C VAL A 72 -11.45 -2.77 0.78
N LEU A 73 -11.27 -4.09 0.86
CA LEU A 73 -10.14 -4.72 1.51
C LEU A 73 -8.81 -4.35 0.83
N ALA A 74 -8.78 -4.34 -0.51
CA ALA A 74 -7.61 -3.92 -1.27
C ALA A 74 -7.19 -2.48 -0.94
N LYS A 75 -8.16 -1.55 -0.84
CA LYS A 75 -7.91 -0.16 -0.45
C LYS A 75 -7.40 -0.05 1.00
N TYR A 76 -7.92 -0.86 1.91
CA TYR A 76 -7.44 -0.93 3.30
C TYR A 76 -5.96 -1.35 3.36
N TYR A 77 -5.58 -2.46 2.73
CA TYR A 77 -4.18 -2.92 2.73
C TYR A 77 -3.24 -1.92 2.06
N GLN A 78 -3.68 -1.24 1.00
CA GLN A 78 -2.90 -0.19 0.35
C GLN A 78 -2.59 0.99 1.31
N SER A 79 -3.46 1.26 2.28
CA SER A 79 -3.28 2.33 3.27
C SER A 79 -2.26 2.00 4.37
N LEU A 80 -2.02 0.70 4.64
CA LEU A 80 -1.15 0.23 5.72
C LEU A 80 0.30 0.65 5.54
N PHE A 81 0.83 0.60 4.32
CA PHE A 81 2.14 1.13 3.98
C PHE A 81 2.30 1.29 2.47
N SER A 82 2.74 2.46 2.03
CA SER A 82 2.89 2.79 0.62
C SER A 82 4.28 3.37 0.31
N LEU A 83 4.66 3.37 -0.97
CA LEU A 83 5.92 3.99 -1.40
C LEU A 83 5.94 5.50 -1.15
N SER A 84 4.78 6.17 -1.12
CA SER A 84 4.68 7.59 -0.77
C SER A 84 4.92 7.82 0.73
N ASP A 85 4.56 6.87 1.61
CA ASP A 85 4.94 6.93 3.03
C ASP A 85 6.46 6.95 3.19
N LEU A 86 7.19 6.13 2.43
CA LEU A 86 8.65 6.11 2.47
C LEU A 86 9.28 7.47 2.15
N LYS A 87 8.70 8.24 1.22
CA LYS A 87 9.12 9.62 0.92
C LYS A 87 9.01 10.52 2.16
N ARG A 88 7.90 10.43 2.89
CA ARG A 88 7.68 11.17 4.13
C ARG A 88 8.64 10.71 5.23
N LEU A 89 8.86 9.40 5.37
CA LEU A 89 9.76 8.83 6.38
C LEU A 89 11.21 9.22 6.16
N CYS A 90 11.71 9.26 4.92
CA CYS A 90 13.07 9.72 4.64
C CYS A 90 13.34 11.14 5.16
N LYS A 91 12.32 12.03 5.15
CA LYS A 91 12.41 13.38 5.73
C LYS A 91 12.59 13.36 7.26
N LYS A 92 12.03 12.35 7.95
CA LYS A 92 12.18 12.15 9.41
C LYS A 92 13.53 11.54 9.82
N GLY A 93 14.35 11.09 8.87
CA GLY A 93 15.68 10.54 9.14
C GLY A 93 15.65 9.02 9.29
N VAL A 94 15.77 8.33 8.17
CA VAL A 94 15.93 6.87 8.09
C VAL A 94 17.34 6.55 7.59
N TYR A 95 17.93 5.46 8.06
CA TYR A 95 19.32 5.13 7.82
C TYR A 95 19.44 3.74 7.19
N TYR A 96 20.39 3.59 6.28
CA TYR A 96 20.68 2.30 5.67
C TYR A 96 21.16 1.29 6.72
N GLY A 97 20.80 0.02 6.55
CA GLY A 97 21.12 -1.07 7.49
C GLY A 97 20.23 -1.07 8.73
N ARG A 98 20.00 0.09 9.35
CA ARG A 98 19.14 0.23 10.53
C ARG A 98 17.65 0.21 10.18
N ASP A 99 17.20 1.17 9.37
CA ASP A 99 15.79 1.37 9.06
C ASP A 99 15.40 0.88 7.67
N VAL A 100 16.34 0.89 6.72
CA VAL A 100 16.07 0.49 5.33
C VAL A 100 17.25 -0.26 4.72
N ASN A 101 16.94 -1.29 3.95
CA ASN A 101 17.88 -2.01 3.10
C ASN A 101 17.46 -1.90 1.64
N VAL A 102 18.44 -1.86 0.74
CA VAL A 102 18.25 -1.97 -0.71
C VAL A 102 19.04 -3.17 -1.19
N CYS A 103 18.40 -4.07 -1.91
CA CYS A 103 19.04 -5.27 -2.42
C CYS A 103 18.52 -5.66 -3.81
N ARG A 104 19.24 -6.56 -4.49
CA ARG A 104 18.80 -7.17 -5.74
C ARG A 104 19.21 -8.64 -5.75
N SER A 105 18.35 -9.52 -6.27
CA SER A 105 18.75 -10.89 -6.60
C SER A 105 19.47 -10.90 -7.95
N ILE A 106 20.72 -11.36 -7.96
CA ILE A 106 21.53 -11.51 -9.17
C ILE A 106 22.05 -12.95 -9.16
N SER A 107 21.65 -13.75 -10.15
CA SER A 107 22.01 -15.17 -10.28
C SER A 107 21.73 -15.98 -8.99
N GLY A 108 20.55 -15.77 -8.41
CA GLY A 108 20.11 -16.43 -7.18
C GLY A 108 20.77 -15.91 -5.89
N LYS A 109 21.70 -14.95 -5.97
CA LYS A 109 22.40 -14.38 -4.81
C LYS A 109 21.89 -12.98 -4.47
N LYS A 110 21.66 -12.73 -3.19
CA LYS A 110 21.30 -11.40 -2.67
C LYS A 110 22.53 -10.48 -2.72
N LYS A 111 22.48 -9.45 -3.56
CA LYS A 111 23.44 -8.35 -3.58
C LYS A 111 22.86 -7.16 -2.81
N VAL A 112 23.54 -6.74 -1.75
CA VAL A 112 23.19 -5.53 -0.98
C VAL A 112 23.71 -4.30 -1.73
N LEU A 113 22.88 -3.25 -1.78
CA LEU A 113 23.14 -1.98 -2.48
C LEU A 113 23.05 -0.78 -1.54
N ASN A 114 23.06 -1.03 -0.22
CA ASN A 114 23.05 0.01 0.81
C ASN A 114 24.17 1.02 0.59
N LYS A 115 23.91 2.26 0.97
CA LYS A 115 24.91 3.31 1.14
C LYS A 115 25.19 3.50 2.63
N ASP A 116 26.18 4.31 2.95
CA ASP A 116 26.44 4.67 4.34
C ASP A 116 25.52 5.81 4.79
N GLY A 117 25.15 5.77 6.07
CA GLY A 117 24.41 6.84 6.72
C GLY A 117 22.94 6.97 6.30
N ARG A 118 22.49 8.21 6.16
CA ARG A 118 21.09 8.56 5.96
C ARG A 118 20.60 8.18 4.56
N ALA A 119 19.45 7.53 4.48
CA ALA A 119 18.81 7.24 3.21
C ALA A 119 17.95 8.42 2.74
N HIS A 120 18.18 8.84 1.50
CA HIS A 120 17.42 9.86 0.82
C HIS A 120 16.44 9.23 -0.16
N PHE A 121 15.19 9.71 -0.18
CA PHE A 121 14.14 9.13 -1.02
C PHE A 121 14.50 9.10 -2.51
N LEU A 122 15.14 10.14 -3.04
CA LEU A 122 15.56 10.19 -4.44
C LEU A 122 16.56 9.07 -4.78
N GLN A 123 17.45 8.74 -3.85
CA GLN A 123 18.42 7.66 -4.05
C GLN A 123 17.72 6.29 -4.02
N LEU A 124 16.85 6.06 -3.04
CA LEU A 124 16.04 4.83 -2.97
C LEU A 124 15.19 4.65 -4.25
N ARG A 125 14.58 5.73 -4.72
CA ARG A 125 13.78 5.75 -5.95
C ARG A 125 14.62 5.46 -7.18
N LYS A 126 15.82 6.05 -7.29
CA LYS A 126 16.77 5.78 -8.37
C LYS A 126 17.18 4.30 -8.39
N ASP A 127 17.51 3.71 -7.24
CA ASP A 127 17.88 2.31 -7.16
C ASP A 127 16.70 1.37 -7.48
N PHE A 128 15.49 1.72 -7.05
CA PHE A 128 14.26 1.00 -7.39
C PHE A 128 13.97 1.03 -8.90
N ASP A 129 13.86 2.23 -9.50
CA ASP A 129 13.45 2.39 -10.89
C ASP A 129 14.55 1.93 -11.87
N GLN A 130 15.81 2.32 -11.65
CA GLN A 130 16.89 2.08 -12.63
C GLN A 130 17.61 0.75 -12.44
N LYS A 131 17.82 0.33 -11.19
CA LYS A 131 18.56 -0.91 -10.90
C LYS A 131 17.63 -2.11 -10.68
N ARG A 132 16.31 -1.89 -10.70
CA ARG A 132 15.29 -2.89 -10.36
C ARG A 132 15.56 -3.52 -8.99
N ALA A 133 15.97 -2.68 -8.03
CA ALA A 133 16.26 -3.11 -6.67
C ALA A 133 14.97 -3.22 -5.83
N THR A 134 15.02 -4.06 -4.80
CA THR A 134 13.99 -4.18 -3.77
C THR A 134 14.37 -3.31 -2.58
N ILE A 135 13.40 -2.56 -2.06
CA ILE A 135 13.53 -1.80 -0.81
C ILE A 135 12.88 -2.60 0.31
N GLN A 136 13.63 -2.88 1.37
CA GLN A 136 13.16 -3.52 2.59
C GLN A 136 13.16 -2.47 3.71
N PHE A 137 11.99 -2.14 4.26
CA PHE A 137 11.88 -1.20 5.38
C PHE A 137 11.67 -1.97 6.69
N HIS A 138 12.41 -1.61 7.74
CA HIS A 138 12.35 -2.27 9.03
C HIS A 138 11.45 -1.53 10.02
N GLN A 139 10.65 -2.30 10.75
CA GLN A 139 9.81 -1.83 11.86
C GLN A 139 8.87 -0.67 11.46
N PRO A 140 8.04 -0.83 10.42
CA PRO A 140 7.11 0.22 9.96
C PRO A 140 6.09 0.66 11.02
N GLN A 141 5.76 -0.20 11.98
CA GLN A 141 4.85 0.08 13.09
C GLN A 141 5.34 1.22 14.02
N ARG A 142 6.62 1.59 13.98
CA ARG A 142 7.13 2.78 14.70
C ARG A 142 6.62 4.11 14.14
N TYR A 143 6.08 4.11 12.92
CA TYR A 143 5.73 5.33 12.19
C TYR A 143 4.31 5.38 11.68
N LYS A 144 3.68 4.21 11.50
CA LYS A 144 2.30 4.11 11.05
C LYS A 144 1.47 3.78 12.28
N VAL A 145 0.76 4.79 12.76
CA VAL A 145 -0.34 4.58 13.69
C VAL A 145 -1.46 3.97 12.86
N VAL A 146 -1.85 2.75 13.20
CA VAL A 146 -3.18 2.25 12.84
C VAL A 146 -4.07 2.87 13.90
N ASP A 147 -4.97 3.76 13.51
CA ASP A 147 -5.94 4.33 14.47
C ASP A 147 -6.83 3.18 14.94
N PHE A 148 -6.49 2.64 16.11
CA PHE A 148 -7.37 1.74 16.84
C PHE A 148 -8.45 2.64 17.46
N PRO A 149 -9.75 2.38 17.23
CA PRO A 149 -10.78 3.03 18.01
C PRO A 149 -10.46 2.76 19.48
N ARG A 150 -10.23 3.84 20.22
CA ARG A 150 -9.89 3.77 21.64
C ARG A 150 -11.11 3.20 22.35
N ALA A 151 -11.01 1.97 22.88
CA ALA A 151 -12.00 1.49 23.82
C ALA A 151 -11.99 2.48 24.99
N GLU A 152 -13.12 3.15 25.21
CA GLU A 152 -13.32 3.92 26.44
C GLU A 152 -13.39 2.92 27.58
N PHE A 153 -12.27 2.77 28.30
CA PHE A 153 -12.31 2.17 29.61
C PHE A 153 -12.97 3.20 30.52
N SER A 154 -14.26 2.98 30.80
CA SER A 154 -14.94 3.62 31.92
C SER A 154 -14.25 3.16 33.21
N ASP A 155 -13.64 4.09 33.93
CA ASP A 155 -13.08 3.85 35.25
C ASP A 155 -14.15 3.23 36.18
N ILE A 156 -13.80 2.11 36.83
CA ILE A 156 -14.51 1.57 38.01
C ILE A 156 -13.78 2.05 39.26
#